data_AF-A0A962ILI3-F1
#
_entry.id   AF-A0A962ILI3-F1
#
_cell.length_a   1.000
_cell.length_b   1.000
_cell.length_c   1.000
_cell.angle_alpha   90.00
_cell.angle_beta   90.00
_cell.angle_gamma   90.00
#
_symmetry.space_group_name_H-M   'P 1'
#
loop_
_entity.id
_entity.type
_entity.pdbx_description
1 polymer ?
#
loop_
_entity_poly.entity_id
_entity_poly.type
_entity_poly.pdbx_seq_one_letter_code
_entity_poly.pdbx_strand_id
1 'polypeptide(L)' 'AEIGALIATGKLKAKVQATHTLAEIDKAVAAAAGGERDGKIVVVPNG' A
#
# COMPACT_ATOMS: atom_id res chain seq x y z
N ALA A 1 -23.70 1.40 5.04
CA ALA A 1 -22.64 1.06 6.01
C ALA A 1 -21.50 2.03 5.82
N GLU A 2 -20.94 2.56 6.90
CA GLU A 2 -19.75 3.41 6.84
C GLU A 2 -18.56 2.68 6.19
N ILE A 3 -17.65 3.42 5.57
CA ILE A 3 -16.52 2.86 4.79
C ILE A 3 -15.73 1.83 5.59
N GLY A 4 -15.49 2.08 6.89
CA GLY A 4 -14.78 1.17 7.78
C GLY A 4 -15.43 -0.21 7.88
N ALA A 5 -16.76 -0.27 7.96
CA ALA A 5 -17.50 -1.54 8.04
C ALA A 5 -17.41 -2.34 6.72
N LEU A 6 -17.38 -1.67 5.57
CA LEU A 6 -17.20 -2.34 4.27
C LEU A 6 -15.77 -2.88 4.09
N ILE A 7 -14.76 -2.19 4.63
CA ILE A 7 -13.37 -2.69 4.68
C ILE A 7 -13.27 -3.89 5.63
N ALA A 8 -13.81 -3.78 6.84
CA ALA A 8 -13.76 -4.83 7.86
C ALA A 8 -14.47 -6.13 7.42
N THR A 9 -15.57 -6.00 6.68
CA THR A 9 -16.27 -7.16 6.09
C THR A 9 -15.64 -7.68 4.80
N GLY A 10 -14.53 -7.08 4.32
CA GLY A 10 -13.84 -7.48 3.10
C GLY A 10 -14.58 -7.14 1.80
N LYS A 11 -15.70 -6.39 1.88
CA LYS A 11 -16.45 -5.90 0.72
C LYS A 11 -15.70 -4.83 -0.07
N LEU A 12 -14.86 -4.05 0.62
CA LEU A 12 -13.89 -3.15 -0.01
C LEU A 12 -12.48 -3.70 0.21
N LYS A 13 -11.70 -3.75 -0.87
CA LYS A 13 -10.29 -4.18 -0.87
C LYS A 13 -9.46 -3.14 -1.61
N ALA A 14 -8.23 -2.95 -1.17
CA ALA A 14 -7.24 -2.14 -1.87
C ALA A 14 -6.10 -3.03 -2.34
N LYS A 15 -5.75 -2.93 -3.63
CA LYS A 15 -4.62 -3.65 -4.21
C LYS A 15 -3.31 -3.11 -3.63
N VAL A 16 -2.46 -4.00 -3.13
CA VAL A 16 -1.06 -3.68 -2.76
C VAL A 16 -0.19 -4.09 -3.94
N GLN A 17 0.57 -3.14 -4.47
CA GLN A 17 1.50 -3.38 -5.56
C GLN A 17 2.86 -3.82 -5.03
N ALA A 18 3.36 -3.12 -4.01
CA ALA A 18 4.65 -3.42 -3.41
C ALA A 18 4.63 -3.14 -1.90
N THR A 19 5.42 -3.93 -1.17
CA THR A 19 5.72 -3.70 0.25
C THR A 19 7.22 -3.53 0.39
N HIS A 20 7.64 -2.50 1.10
CA HIS A 20 9.03 -2.17 1.39
C HIS A 20 9.26 -2.14 2.89
N THR A 21 10.48 -2.43 3.30
CA THR A 21 10.89 -2.19 4.70
C THR A 21 11.22 -0.72 4.91
N LEU A 22 11.31 -0.27 6.16
CA LEU A 22 11.74 1.09 6.46
C LEU A 22 13.14 1.42 5.93
N ALA A 23 14.04 0.43 5.86
CA ALA A 23 15.38 0.58 5.29
C ALA A 23 15.36 0.85 3.77
N GLU A 24 14.23 0.61 3.10
CA GLU A 24 14.06 0.77 1.66
C GLU A 24 13.16 1.96 1.31
N ILE A 25 13.01 2.93 2.21
CA ILE A 25 12.09 4.05 2.03
C ILE A 25 12.34 4.81 0.72
N ASP A 26 13.59 4.97 0.30
CA ASP A 26 13.93 5.63 -0.97
C ASP A 26 13.38 4.86 -2.17
N LYS A 27 13.46 3.51 -2.14
CA LYS A 27 12.87 2.66 -3.19
C LYS A 27 11.35 2.78 -3.19
N ALA A 28 10.74 2.81 -2.00
CA ALA A 28 9.30 2.96 -1.86
C ALA A 28 8.81 4.29 -2.43
N VAL A 29 9.54 5.38 -2.18
CA VAL A 29 9.23 6.72 -2.72
C VAL A 29 9.40 6.75 -4.24
N ALA A 30 10.50 6.19 -4.76
CA ALA A 30 10.71 6.10 -6.21
C ALA A 30 9.60 5.29 -6.90
N ALA A 31 9.22 4.15 -6.34
CA ALA A 31 8.12 3.32 -6.83
C ALA A 31 6.76 4.04 -6.76
N ALA A 32 6.55 4.88 -5.74
CA ALA A 32 5.32 5.67 -5.61
C ALA A 32 5.25 6.84 -6.61
N ALA A 33 6.40 7.40 -7.01
CA ALA A 33 6.51 8.51 -7.95
C ALA A 33 6.51 8.07 -9.42
N GLY A 34 6.88 6.82 -9.71
CA GLY A 34 6.76 6.23 -11.04
C GLY A 34 5.29 6.16 -11.43
N GLY A 35 4.88 6.94 -12.45
CA GLY A 35 3.49 7.08 -12.91
C GLY A 35 2.79 5.80 -13.39
N GLU A 36 3.45 4.65 -13.29
CA GLU A 36 2.97 3.30 -13.64
C GLU A 36 2.38 2.54 -12.44
N ARG A 37 2.11 3.23 -11.33
CA ARG A 37 1.55 2.60 -10.12
C ARG A 37 0.13 2.09 -10.34
N ASP A 38 -0.07 0.80 -10.11
CA ASP A 38 -1.35 0.06 -10.15
C ASP A 38 -1.67 -0.59 -8.79
N GLY A 39 -1.50 0.17 -7.70
CA GLY A 39 -1.80 -0.28 -6.35
C GLY A 39 -1.19 0.62 -5.27
N LYS A 40 -1.26 0.19 -4.02
CA LYS A 40 -0.59 0.87 -2.89
C LYS A 40 0.86 0.41 -2.78
N ILE A 41 1.73 1.35 -2.46
CA ILE A 41 3.08 1.08 -1.95
C ILE A 41 2.99 1.15 -0.43
N VAL A 42 3.33 0.07 0.26
CA VAL A 42 3.23 -0.04 1.72
C VAL A 42 4.63 -0.10 2.30
N VAL A 43 4.90 0.68 3.35
CA VAL A 43 6.15 0.60 4.12
C VAL A 43 5.84 -0.05 5.46
N VAL A 44 6.57 -1.12 5.79
CA VAL A 44 6.44 -1.82 7.08
C VAL A 44 7.71 -1.64 7.92
N PRO A 45 7.59 -1.35 9.23
CA PRO A 45 8.74 -1.09 10.09
C PRO A 45 9.58 -2.35 10.39
N ASN A 46 8.97 -3.55 10.40
CA ASN A 46 9.61 -4.81 10.75
C ASN A 46 9.31 -5.84 9.65
N GLY A 47 10.09 -5.83 8.56
CA GLY A 47 9.87 -6.72 7.40
C GLY A 47 9.59 -8.19 7.75
#